data_AF-A0A6N6KKC2-F1
#
_entry.id   AF-A0A6N6KKC2-F1
#
_cell.length_a   1.000
_cell.length_b   1.000
_cell.length_c   1.000
_cell.angle_alpha   90.00
_cell.angle_beta   90.00
_cell.angle_gamma   90.00
#
_symmetry.space_group_name_H-M   'P 1'
#
loop_
_entity.id
_entity.type
_entity.pdbx_description
1 polymer ?
#
loop_
_entity_poly.entity_id
_entity_poly.type
_entity_poly.pdbx_seq_one_letter_code
_entity_poly.pdbx_strand_id
1 'polypeptide(L)'
;PMAPIDPVGWVTERKYAERDFSERLNAFLQERQKSIDWLESLVNPEWTNVFHHSILGPMSAQKFLANWLAHDLLHLRQIGRMKYQYLQGISGEDLTYAGNW
;
A
#
# COMPACT_ATOMS: atom_id res chain seq x y z
N PRO A 1 -16.96 6.78 -14.03
CA PRO A 1 -15.50 7.01 -14.19
C PRO A 1 -14.85 6.94 -12.81
N MET A 2 -13.61 6.45 -12.67
CA MET A 2 -12.91 6.53 -11.38
C MET A 2 -12.62 8.00 -11.03
N ALA A 3 -12.86 8.38 -9.78
CA ALA A 3 -12.54 9.71 -9.31
C ALA A 3 -11.01 9.90 -9.29
N PRO A 4 -10.50 11.07 -9.73
CA PRO A 4 -9.08 11.36 -9.62
C PRO A 4 -8.66 11.41 -8.15
N ILE A 5 -7.41 11.04 -7.89
CA ILE A 5 -6.78 11.14 -6.58
C ILE A 5 -5.52 12.00 -6.68
N ASP A 6 -5.14 12.65 -5.59
CA ASP A 6 -3.85 13.36 -5.48
C ASP A 6 -3.01 12.72 -4.35
N PRO A 7 -2.28 11.64 -4.64
CA PRO A 7 -1.56 10.90 -3.61
C PRO A 7 -0.49 11.73 -2.90
N VAL A 8 0.14 12.68 -3.60
CA VAL A 8 1.23 13.49 -3.05
C VAL A 8 0.66 14.70 -2.29
N GLY A 9 -0.29 15.44 -2.88
CA GLY A 9 -0.90 16.59 -2.24
C GLY A 9 -1.66 16.22 -0.96
N TRP A 10 -2.33 15.07 -0.94
CA TRP A 10 -3.10 14.65 0.24
C TRP A 10 -2.25 14.36 1.47
N VAL A 11 -0.96 14.04 1.33
CA VAL A 11 -0.07 13.80 2.48
C VAL A 11 0.03 15.05 3.35
N THR A 12 0.23 16.21 2.72
CA THR A 12 0.39 17.49 3.40
C THR A 12 -0.98 18.09 3.73
N GLU A 13 -1.90 18.14 2.76
CA GLU A 13 -3.23 18.74 2.93
C GLU A 13 -4.02 18.10 4.08
N ARG A 14 -3.88 16.79 4.27
CA ARG A 14 -4.59 16.04 5.32
C ARG A 14 -3.78 15.84 6.59
N LYS A 15 -2.56 16.41 6.64
CA LYS A 15 -1.65 16.40 7.79
C LYS A 15 -1.40 14.99 8.32
N TYR A 16 -1.04 14.06 7.44
CA TYR A 16 -0.89 12.64 7.83
C TYR A 16 0.19 12.42 8.90
N ALA A 17 1.26 13.21 8.88
CA ALA A 17 2.32 13.14 9.89
C ALA A 17 1.87 13.58 11.29
N GLU A 18 0.77 14.35 11.40
CA GLU A 18 0.23 14.83 12.68
C GLU A 18 -0.81 13.85 13.26
N ARG A 19 -1.16 12.78 12.55
CA ARG A 19 -2.18 11.82 13.00
C ARG A 19 -1.59 10.85 14.01
N ASP A 20 -2.43 10.42 14.95
CA ASP A 20 -2.08 9.34 15.86
C ASP A 20 -1.81 8.04 15.08
N PHE A 21 -0.62 7.49 15.27
CA PHE A 21 -0.19 6.30 14.53
C PHE A 21 -1.06 5.08 14.85
N SER A 22 -1.37 4.86 16.13
CA SER A 22 -2.13 3.69 16.58
C SER A 22 -3.55 3.72 16.05
N GLU A 23 -4.22 4.88 16.09
CA GLU A 23 -5.53 5.09 15.50
C GLU A 23 -5.51 4.78 14.00
N ARG A 24 -4.54 5.32 13.26
CA ARG A 24 -4.46 5.15 11.79
C ARG A 24 -4.14 3.72 11.39
N LEU A 25 -3.25 3.05 12.13
CA LEU A 25 -2.93 1.65 11.91
C LEU A 25 -4.17 0.76 12.16
N ASN A 26 -4.89 0.99 13.26
CA ASN A 26 -6.11 0.25 13.55
C ASN A 26 -7.18 0.46 12.48
N ALA A 27 -7.38 1.70 12.02
CA ALA A 27 -8.29 2.00 10.92
C ALA A 27 -7.89 1.26 9.63
N PHE A 28 -6.60 1.26 9.27
CA PHE A 28 -6.10 0.51 8.12
C PHE A 28 -6.36 -1.01 8.25
N LEU A 29 -6.09 -1.60 9.41
CA LEU A 29 -6.32 -3.02 9.66
C LEU A 29 -7.81 -3.38 9.60
N GLN A 30 -8.69 -2.53 10.12
CA GLN A 30 -10.14 -2.73 10.02
C GLN A 30 -10.63 -2.67 8.58
N GLU A 31 -10.20 -1.67 7.80
CA GLU A 31 -10.56 -1.57 6.38
C GLU A 31 -9.98 -2.73 5.55
N ARG A 32 -8.78 -3.21 5.90
CA ARG A 32 -8.20 -4.41 5.30
C ARG A 32 -9.05 -5.64 5.54
N GLN A 33 -9.47 -5.88 6.79
CA GLN A 33 -10.31 -7.02 7.12
C GLN A 33 -11.64 -6.98 6.35
N LYS A 34 -12.33 -5.83 6.34
CA LYS A 34 -13.56 -5.64 5.56
C LYS A 34 -13.38 -5.93 4.08
N SER A 35 -12.24 -5.50 3.51
CA SER A 35 -11.94 -5.74 2.09
C SER A 35 -11.73 -7.22 1.79
N ILE A 36 -11.04 -7.95 2.68
CA ILE A 36 -10.83 -9.40 2.56
C ILE A 36 -12.15 -10.15 2.73
N ASP A 37 -12.93 -9.84 3.77
CA ASP A 37 -14.24 -10.46 4.02
C ASP A 37 -15.16 -10.29 2.81
N TRP A 38 -15.16 -9.09 2.21
CA TRP A 38 -15.92 -8.83 0.99
C TRP A 38 -15.44 -9.69 -0.19
N LEU A 39 -14.12 -9.78 -0.43
CA LEU A 39 -13.56 -10.61 -1.50
C LEU A 39 -13.90 -12.09 -1.32
N GLU A 40 -13.81 -12.60 -0.09
CA GLU A 40 -14.13 -14.00 0.25
C GLU A 40 -15.62 -14.31 0.13
N SER A 41 -16.49 -13.30 0.24
CA SER A 41 -17.94 -13.45 0.07
C SER A 41 -18.40 -13.58 -1.38
N LEU A 42 -17.55 -13.26 -2.36
CA LEU A 42 -17.93 -13.26 -3.78
C LEU A 42 -18.15 -14.69 -4.30
N VAL A 43 -19.30 -14.90 -4.95
CA VAL A 43 -19.64 -16.17 -5.60
C VAL A 43 -19.51 -16.02 -7.11
N ASN A 44 -18.65 -16.81 -7.75
CA ASN A 44 -18.33 -16.76 -9.19
C ASN A 44 -18.04 -15.35 -9.73
N PRO A 45 -17.11 -14.58 -9.13
CA PRO A 45 -16.76 -13.25 -9.64
C PRO A 45 -16.10 -13.30 -11.02
N GLU A 46 -16.54 -12.43 -11.92
CA GLU A 46 -15.97 -12.25 -13.27
C GLU A 46 -14.67 -11.45 -13.23
N TRP A 47 -13.56 -12.11 -12.88
CA TRP A 47 -12.24 -11.49 -12.73
C TRP A 47 -11.67 -10.85 -14.00
N THR A 48 -12.17 -11.27 -15.16
CA THR A 48 -11.79 -10.75 -16.48
C THR A 48 -12.51 -9.46 -16.83
N ASN A 49 -13.52 -9.02 -16.05
CA ASN A 49 -14.23 -7.77 -16.29
C ASN A 49 -13.26 -6.59 -16.29
N VAL A 50 -13.40 -5.70 -17.29
CA VAL A 50 -12.43 -4.65 -17.60
C VAL A 50 -13.01 -3.27 -17.38
N PHE A 51 -12.31 -2.48 -16.59
CA PHE A 51 -12.46 -1.03 -16.59
C PHE A 51 -11.48 -0.40 -17.58
N HIS A 52 -11.95 0.48 -18.46
CA HIS A 52 -11.09 1.21 -19.40
C HIS A 52 -10.65 2.55 -18.79
N HIS A 53 -9.42 2.58 -18.27
CA HIS A 53 -8.82 3.80 -17.75
C HIS A 53 -8.31 4.67 -18.92
N SER A 54 -8.60 5.97 -18.89
CA SER A 54 -8.24 6.91 -19.96
C SER A 54 -6.73 6.96 -20.27
N ILE A 55 -5.90 6.71 -19.25
CA ILE A 55 -4.42 6.75 -19.37
C ILE A 55 -3.79 5.35 -19.38
N LEU A 56 -4.34 4.41 -18.62
CA LEU A 56 -3.70 3.11 -18.35
C LEU A 56 -4.26 1.99 -19.23
N GLY A 57 -5.28 2.31 -20.04
CA GLY A 57 -5.96 1.36 -20.90
C GLY A 57 -6.79 0.34 -20.09
N PRO A 58 -6.91 -0.90 -20.57
CA PRO A 58 -7.74 -1.92 -19.94
C PRO A 58 -7.15 -2.36 -18.59
N MET A 59 -7.99 -2.30 -17.56
CA MET A 59 -7.69 -2.70 -16.19
C MET A 59 -8.72 -3.73 -15.73
N SER A 60 -8.34 -5.01 -15.76
CA SER A 60 -9.22 -6.08 -15.26
C SER A 60 -9.29 -6.10 -13.74
N ALA A 61 -10.36 -6.67 -13.18
CA ALA A 61 -10.48 -6.88 -11.73
C ALA A 61 -9.29 -7.68 -11.16
N GLN A 62 -8.84 -8.73 -11.87
CA GLN A 62 -7.63 -9.49 -11.50
C GLN A 62 -6.38 -8.60 -11.46
N LYS A 63 -6.22 -7.72 -12.46
CA LYS A 63 -5.07 -6.80 -12.53
C LYS A 63 -5.04 -5.86 -11.34
N PHE A 64 -6.19 -5.31 -10.93
CA PHE A 64 -6.27 -4.49 -9.71
C PHE A 64 -5.82 -5.26 -8.48
N LEU A 65 -6.39 -6.45 -8.24
CA LEU A 65 -6.10 -7.23 -7.04
C LEU A 65 -4.61 -7.60 -6.93
N ALA A 66 -4.01 -8.06 -8.04
CA ALA A 66 -2.59 -8.38 -8.08
C ALA A 66 -1.70 -7.15 -7.82
N ASN A 67 -2.06 -5.99 -8.38
CA ASN A 67 -1.30 -4.76 -8.19
C ASN A 67 -1.49 -4.16 -6.80
N TRP A 68 -2.64 -4.32 -6.16
CA TRP A 68 -2.83 -3.90 -4.76
C TRP A 68 -1.94 -4.69 -3.81
N LEU A 69 -1.84 -6.01 -3.99
CA LEU A 69 -0.90 -6.81 -3.20
C LEU A 69 0.55 -6.43 -3.49
N ALA A 70 0.92 -6.23 -4.76
CA ALA A 70 2.26 -5.75 -5.10
C ALA A 70 2.56 -4.38 -4.46
N HIS A 71 1.58 -3.50 -4.40
CA HIS A 71 1.71 -2.18 -3.78
C HIS A 71 1.94 -2.26 -2.26
N ASP A 72 1.27 -3.17 -1.56
CA ASP A 72 1.55 -3.46 -0.15
C ASP A 72 3.01 -3.90 0.05
N LEU A 73 3.51 -4.82 -0.77
CA LEU A 73 4.89 -5.31 -0.70
C LEU A 73 5.90 -4.18 -0.94
N LEU A 74 5.61 -3.25 -1.85
CA LEU A 74 6.44 -2.07 -2.08
C LEU A 74 6.49 -1.16 -0.84
N HIS A 75 5.37 -0.93 -0.17
CA HIS A 75 5.34 -0.12 1.06
C HIS A 75 5.99 -0.81 2.26
N LEU A 76 5.83 -2.13 2.40
CA LEU A 76 6.57 -2.89 3.42
C LEU A 76 8.08 -2.80 3.20
N ARG A 77 8.54 -2.86 1.93
CA ARG A 77 9.94 -2.63 1.58
C ARG A 77 10.41 -1.22 1.96
N GLN A 78 9.59 -0.19 1.72
CA GLN A 78 9.91 1.19 2.11
C GLN A 78 10.04 1.34 3.63
N ILE A 79 9.12 0.76 4.41
CA ILE A 79 9.19 0.74 5.88
C ILE A 79 10.45 0.00 6.36
N GLY A 80 10.74 -1.16 5.79
CA GLY A 80 11.95 -1.93 6.11
C GLY A 80 13.23 -1.13 5.86
N ARG A 81 13.30 -0.44 4.72
CA ARG A 81 14.42 0.47 4.40
C ARG A 81 14.58 1.58 5.43
N MET A 82 13.48 2.23 5.82
CA MET A 82 13.51 3.29 6.82
C MET A 82 14.04 2.77 8.17
N LYS A 83 13.61 1.58 8.59
CA LYS A 83 14.11 0.94 9.82
C LYS A 83 15.59 0.59 9.73
N TYR A 84 16.04 0.07 8.59
CA TYR A 84 17.46 -0.23 8.33
C TYR A 84 18.32 1.04 8.43
N GLN A 85 17.91 2.12 7.77
CA GLN A 85 18.61 3.41 7.81
C GLN A 85 18.62 4.03 9.21
N TYR A 86 17.52 3.92 9.94
CA TYR A 86 17.46 4.35 11.33
C TYR A 86 18.45 3.58 12.21
N LEU A 87 18.47 2.24 12.11
CA LEU A 87 19.41 1.39 12.82
C LEU A 87 20.86 1.78 12.52
N GLN A 88 21.21 1.95 11.25
CA GLN A 88 22.53 2.39 10.82
C GLN A 88 22.92 3.72 11.46
N GLY A 89 21.99 4.68 11.50
CA GLY A 89 22.21 5.99 12.08
C GLY A 89 22.42 5.96 13.61
N ILE A 90 21.73 5.08 14.33
CA ILE A 90 21.84 5.00 15.80
C ILE A 90 22.97 4.08 16.28
N SER A 91 23.35 3.07 15.50
CA SER A 91 24.39 2.12 15.91
C SER A 91 25.79 2.66 15.65
N GLY A 92 25.98 3.42 14.57
CA GLY A 92 27.31 3.81 14.10
C GLY A 92 28.16 2.64 13.55
N GLU A 93 27.56 1.45 13.47
CA GLU A 93 28.21 0.22 13.02
C GLU A 93 28.13 0.06 11.50
N ASP A 94 29.10 -0.65 10.93
CA ASP A 94 29.01 -1.13 9.56
C ASP A 94 28.06 -2.34 9.48
N LEU A 95 26.91 -2.15 8.83
CA LEU A 95 25.89 -3.18 8.65
C LEU A 95 26.11 -4.05 7.40
N THR A 96 27.22 -3.89 6.67
CA THR A 96 27.50 -4.66 5.43
C THR A 96 27.49 -6.17 5.61
N TYR A 97 27.77 -6.68 6.82
CA TYR A 97 27.63 -8.11 7.13
C TYR A 97 26.20 -8.65 6.87
N ALA A 98 25.17 -7.83 7.08
CA ALA A 98 23.77 -8.20 6.82
C ALA A 98 23.43 -8.27 5.31
N GLY A 99 24.35 -7.85 4.43
CA GLY A 99 24.18 -7.80 2.99
C GLY A 99 23.75 -6.42 2.46
N ASN A 100 23.57 -6.34 1.15
CA ASN A 100 23.11 -5.13 0.47
C ASN A 100 21.58 -5.02 0.56
N TRP A 101 21.09 -3.87 1.05
CA TRP A 101 19.65 -3.56 1.16
C TRP A 101 19.15 -2.67 0.01
#